data_AF-A0A1G7EWQ2-F1
#
_entry.id   AF-A0A1G7EWQ2-F1
#
_cell.length_a   1.000
_cell.length_b   1.000
_cell.length_c   1.000
_cell.angle_alpha   90.00
_cell.angle_beta   90.00
_cell.angle_gamma   90.00
#
_symmetry.space_group_name_H-M   'P 1'
#
loop_
_entity.id
_entity.type
_entity.pdbx_description
1 polymer ?
#
loop_
_entity_poly.entity_id
_entity_poly.type
_entity_poly.pdbx_seq_one_letter_code
_entity_poly.pdbx_strand_id
1 'polypeptide(L)'
;MRPIKMLLVIMSACCIGFAACNTKSPESKKVTTAIADSSKVQRFGMVTGLKPEKMEYYKKLHANAWPGVLKKIKESNIRNYSIYIQKIEGKYFLFSYFEYVGTDFKGDMAKMAADTTTQRWWKETDPTQTPLPEAKAQKQQWQNMEQVFHTN
;
A
#
# COMPACT_ATOMS: atom_id res chain seq x y z
N MET A 1 30.37 5.09 17.71
CA MET A 1 29.69 4.03 18.50
C MET A 1 28.95 4.70 19.64
N ARG A 2 27.62 4.57 19.72
CA ARG A 2 26.81 5.05 20.85
C ARG A 2 26.17 3.82 21.51
N PRO A 3 26.30 3.61 22.83
CA PRO A 3 25.95 2.36 23.46
C PRO A 3 24.45 2.23 23.78
N ILE A 4 24.04 0.98 23.73
CA ILE A 4 22.76 0.38 24.11
C ILE A 4 22.42 0.72 25.57
N LYS A 5 21.18 1.12 25.84
CA LYS A 5 20.56 0.99 27.17
C LYS A 5 19.32 0.11 27.05
N MET A 6 19.54 -1.17 27.35
CA MET A 6 18.53 -2.15 27.71
C MET A 6 18.28 -1.98 29.22
N LEU A 7 17.05 -1.68 29.62
CA LEU A 7 16.62 -1.83 31.01
C LEU A 7 15.28 -2.57 31.03
N LEU A 8 15.33 -3.69 31.72
CA LEU A 8 14.30 -4.68 31.97
C LEU A 8 13.48 -4.26 33.23
N VAL A 9 12.57 -5.14 33.65
CA VAL A 9 11.89 -5.25 34.96
C VAL A 9 10.64 -4.33 35.11
N ILE A 10 9.44 -4.73 35.60
CA ILE A 10 8.97 -5.78 36.52
C ILE A 10 7.51 -6.16 36.19
N MET A 11 7.19 -7.46 36.29
CA MET A 11 5.83 -8.03 36.39
C MET A 11 5.12 -7.62 37.69
N SER A 12 3.82 -7.30 37.63
CA SER A 12 2.95 -7.36 38.81
C SER A 12 1.72 -8.21 38.49
N ALA A 13 1.58 -9.29 39.24
CA ALA A 13 0.40 -10.15 39.32
C ALA A 13 -0.13 -10.07 40.74
N CYS A 14 -1.45 -9.91 40.94
CA CYS A 14 -2.21 -10.65 41.95
C CYS A 14 -3.73 -10.36 41.87
N CYS A 15 -4.50 -11.30 42.43
CA CYS A 15 -5.88 -11.23 42.92
C CYS A 15 -7.02 -11.83 42.05
N ILE A 16 -7.07 -13.17 42.06
CA ILE A 16 -8.13 -14.04 42.61
C ILE A 16 -9.60 -13.55 42.60
N GLY A 17 -10.50 -14.38 42.05
CA GLY A 17 -11.93 -14.39 42.37
C GLY A 17 -12.72 -15.51 41.65
N PHE A 18 -13.04 -16.59 42.37
CA PHE A 18 -13.94 -17.69 41.96
C PHE A 18 -15.42 -17.26 42.02
N ALA A 19 -16.26 -17.73 41.08
CA ALA A 19 -17.62 -18.24 41.34
C ALA A 19 -18.27 -18.81 40.05
N ALA A 20 -18.83 -20.02 40.17
CA ALA A 20 -19.45 -20.78 39.10
C ALA A 20 -20.97 -20.57 38.98
N CYS A 21 -21.47 -20.78 37.76
CA CYS A 21 -22.81 -21.18 37.30
C CYS A 21 -24.07 -20.54 37.91
N ASN A 22 -24.86 -19.86 37.05
CA ASN A 22 -26.26 -20.25 36.91
C ASN A 22 -26.85 -20.00 35.50
N THR A 23 -27.53 -21.04 35.01
CA THR A 23 -28.56 -21.19 33.96
C THR A 23 -28.75 -20.11 32.87
N LYS A 24 -28.55 -20.51 31.60
CA LYS A 24 -29.14 -19.85 30.43
C LYS A 24 -29.95 -20.83 29.59
N SER A 25 -31.22 -20.46 29.35
CA SER A 25 -32.17 -21.07 28.42
C SER A 25 -31.64 -21.01 26.97
N PRO A 26 -31.95 -21.96 26.07
CA PRO A 26 -31.47 -21.91 24.70
C PRO A 26 -32.41 -21.01 23.87
N GLU A 27 -32.00 -19.76 23.67
CA GLU A 27 -32.62 -18.87 22.70
C GLU A 27 -32.07 -19.16 21.30
N SER A 28 -32.98 -19.45 20.37
CA SER A 28 -32.75 -19.74 18.96
C SER A 28 -31.85 -18.68 18.30
N LYS A 29 -30.61 -19.05 17.97
CA LYS A 29 -29.73 -18.22 17.14
C LYS A 29 -30.27 -18.17 15.72
N LYS A 30 -30.90 -17.04 15.38
CA LYS A 30 -31.06 -16.57 14.00
C LYS A 30 -29.71 -16.68 13.31
N VAL A 31 -29.60 -17.55 12.31
CA VAL A 31 -28.48 -17.55 11.38
C VAL A 31 -28.61 -16.27 10.56
N THR A 32 -27.99 -15.20 11.04
CA THR A 32 -27.77 -14.00 10.24
C THR A 32 -26.64 -14.36 9.29
N THR A 33 -27.01 -14.83 8.10
CA THR A 33 -26.09 -14.93 6.97
C THR A 33 -25.46 -13.56 6.80
N ALA A 34 -24.17 -13.43 7.10
CA ALA A 34 -23.40 -12.23 6.84
C ALA A 34 -23.40 -12.03 5.33
N ILE A 35 -24.24 -11.11 4.86
CA ILE A 35 -24.13 -10.57 3.52
C ILE A 35 -22.74 -9.93 3.50
N ALA A 36 -21.84 -10.49 2.69
CA ALA A 36 -20.49 -9.97 2.52
C ALA A 36 -20.62 -8.51 2.08
N ASP A 37 -20.31 -7.61 3.00
CA ASP A 37 -20.24 -6.18 2.75
C ASP A 37 -19.28 -5.97 1.57
N SER A 38 -19.75 -5.27 0.53
CA SER A 38 -18.95 -4.96 -0.65
C SER A 38 -17.63 -4.36 -0.19
N SER A 39 -16.49 -4.94 -0.59
CA SER A 39 -15.19 -4.46 -0.14
C SER A 39 -15.09 -2.95 -0.42
N LYS A 40 -14.99 -2.16 0.64
CA LYS A 40 -14.88 -0.70 0.53
C LYS A 40 -13.63 -0.39 -0.28
N VAL A 41 -13.81 0.22 -1.45
CA VAL A 41 -12.71 0.64 -2.32
C VAL A 41 -11.78 1.56 -1.53
N GLN A 42 -10.49 1.23 -1.50
CA GLN A 42 -9.44 2.06 -0.93
C GLN A 42 -8.74 2.83 -2.05
N ARG A 43 -8.53 4.14 -1.86
CA ARG A 43 -7.87 4.99 -2.86
C ARG A 43 -6.50 5.41 -2.37
N PHE A 44 -5.53 5.35 -3.27
CA PHE A 44 -4.14 5.68 -2.99
C PHE A 44 -3.67 6.75 -3.96
N GLY A 45 -3.22 7.88 -3.42
CA GLY A 45 -2.41 8.86 -4.12
C GLY A 45 -0.96 8.72 -3.69
N MET A 46 -0.02 8.79 -4.63
CA MET A 46 1.41 8.82 -4.30
C MET A 46 2.17 9.78 -5.20
N VAL A 47 3.32 10.26 -4.73
CA VAL A 47 4.18 11.19 -5.45
C VAL A 47 5.63 10.72 -5.45
N THR A 48 6.32 10.91 -6.58
CA THR A 48 7.78 10.79 -6.68
C THR A 48 8.34 11.85 -7.63
N GLY A 49 9.63 12.17 -7.55
CA GLY A 49 10.28 13.03 -8.53
C GLY A 49 10.55 12.29 -9.84
N LEU A 50 10.62 13.03 -10.95
CA LEU A 50 11.02 12.51 -12.26
C LEU A 50 12.31 13.20 -12.71
N LYS A 51 13.28 12.41 -13.18
CA LYS A 51 14.50 12.94 -13.78
C LYS A 51 14.19 13.51 -15.18
N PRO A 52 14.43 14.82 -15.42
CA PRO A 52 14.10 15.44 -16.71
C PRO A 52 14.71 14.70 -17.91
N GLU A 53 15.96 14.25 -17.79
CA GLU A 53 16.72 13.57 -18.83
C GLU A 53 16.23 12.14 -19.12
N LYS A 54 15.34 11.58 -18.29
CA LYS A 54 14.72 10.27 -18.47
C LYS A 54 13.23 10.33 -18.78
N MET A 55 12.64 11.52 -18.90
CA MET A 55 11.20 11.70 -19.08
C MET A 55 10.66 10.98 -20.32
N GLU A 56 11.30 11.17 -21.48
CA GLU A 56 10.83 10.53 -22.72
C GLU A 56 10.94 9.01 -22.65
N TYR A 57 11.96 8.49 -21.98
CA TYR A 57 12.07 7.06 -21.71
C TYR A 57 10.94 6.56 -20.80
N TYR A 58 10.64 7.28 -19.72
CA TYR A 58 9.54 6.95 -18.81
C TYR A 58 8.19 6.88 -19.53
N LYS A 59 7.88 7.87 -20.38
CA LYS A 59 6.67 7.90 -21.21
C LYS A 59 6.62 6.72 -22.17
N LYS A 60 7.72 6.44 -22.88
CA LYS A 60 7.80 5.31 -23.83
C LYS A 60 7.58 3.97 -23.14
N LEU A 61 8.16 3.77 -21.95
CA LEU A 61 7.93 2.58 -21.14
C LEU A 61 6.44 2.42 -20.80
N HIS A 62 5.80 3.46 -20.25
CA HIS A 62 4.41 3.36 -19.78
C HIS A 62 3.39 3.29 -20.91
N ALA A 63 3.66 3.90 -22.07
CA ALA A 63 2.86 3.73 -23.28
C ALA A 63 2.87 2.27 -23.78
N ASN A 64 3.89 1.49 -23.41
CA ASN A 64 4.08 0.10 -23.81
C ASN A 64 4.29 -0.80 -22.59
N ALA A 65 3.54 -0.54 -21.51
CA ALA A 65 3.65 -1.30 -20.27
C ALA A 65 3.51 -2.81 -20.54
N TRP A 66 4.41 -3.61 -19.97
CA TRP A 66 4.50 -5.02 -20.31
C TRP A 66 3.22 -5.76 -19.88
N PRO A 67 2.66 -6.66 -20.73
CA PRO A 67 1.42 -7.36 -20.40
C PRO A 67 1.47 -8.12 -19.06
N GLY A 68 2.62 -8.70 -18.71
CA GLY A 68 2.81 -9.38 -17.43
C GLY A 68 2.72 -8.44 -16.21
N VAL A 69 3.18 -7.20 -16.34
CA VAL A 69 3.06 -6.18 -15.30
C VAL A 69 1.60 -5.78 -15.13
N LEU A 70 0.91 -5.49 -16.24
CA LEU A 70 -0.53 -5.15 -16.22
C LEU A 70 -1.38 -6.27 -15.62
N LYS A 71 -1.07 -7.52 -15.97
CA LYS A 71 -1.70 -8.70 -15.38
C LYS A 71 -1.46 -8.75 -13.87
N LYS A 72 -0.22 -8.58 -13.41
CA LYS A 72 0.10 -8.63 -11.98
C LYS A 72 -0.58 -7.50 -11.19
N ILE A 73 -0.60 -6.28 -11.71
CA ILE A 73 -1.37 -5.15 -11.14
C ILE A 73 -2.84 -5.54 -10.95
N LYS A 74 -3.45 -6.14 -11.97
CA LYS A 74 -4.84 -6.60 -11.90
C LYS A 74 -5.04 -7.72 -10.86
N GLU A 75 -4.15 -8.69 -10.81
CA GLU A 75 -4.17 -9.80 -9.82
C GLU A 75 -4.01 -9.29 -8.38
N SER A 76 -3.23 -8.23 -8.17
CA SER A 76 -3.05 -7.56 -6.87
C SER A 76 -4.18 -6.58 -6.53
N ASN A 77 -5.36 -6.75 -7.14
CA ASN A 77 -6.57 -5.98 -6.87
C ASN A 77 -6.45 -4.46 -7.06
N ILE A 78 -5.49 -4.00 -7.86
CA ILE A 78 -5.34 -2.60 -8.25
C ILE A 78 -6.19 -2.31 -9.50
N ARG A 79 -6.99 -1.24 -9.47
CA ARG A 79 -7.92 -0.77 -10.50
C ARG A 79 -7.76 0.74 -10.71
N ASN A 80 -8.26 1.24 -11.84
CA ASN A 80 -8.28 2.66 -12.17
C ASN A 80 -6.92 3.37 -11.94
N TYR A 81 -5.83 2.67 -12.29
CA TYR A 81 -4.47 3.14 -12.05
C TYR A 81 -4.02 4.12 -13.14
N SER A 82 -3.80 5.37 -12.74
CA SER A 82 -3.23 6.42 -13.59
C SER A 82 -1.95 6.98 -12.98
N ILE A 83 -1.04 7.45 -13.84
CA ILE A 83 0.14 8.22 -13.43
C ILE A 83 0.19 9.51 -14.26
N TYR A 84 0.26 10.64 -13.58
CA TYR A 84 0.32 11.98 -14.16
C TYR A 84 1.74 12.56 -14.01
N ILE A 85 2.14 13.42 -14.94
CA ILE A 85 3.41 14.15 -14.89
C ILE A 85 3.09 15.64 -14.76
N GLN A 86 3.74 16.34 -13.83
CA GLN A 86 3.61 17.80 -13.71
C GLN A 86 4.96 18.44 -13.38
N LYS A 87 5.16 19.66 -13.87
CA LYS A 87 6.29 20.51 -13.47
C LYS A 87 5.85 21.48 -12.37
N ILE A 88 6.57 21.49 -11.25
CA ILE A 88 6.34 22.37 -10.10
C ILE A 88 7.69 22.99 -9.73
N GLU A 89 7.75 24.32 -9.69
CA GLU A 89 8.98 25.06 -9.30
C GLU A 89 10.26 24.59 -10.02
N GLY A 90 10.15 24.35 -11.32
CA GLY A 90 11.30 23.92 -12.13
C GLY A 90 11.60 22.42 -12.10
N LYS A 91 10.98 21.63 -11.21
CA LYS A 91 11.19 20.19 -11.05
C LYS A 91 10.00 19.39 -11.59
N TYR A 92 10.25 18.18 -12.07
CA TYR A 92 9.19 17.29 -12.54
C TYR A 92 8.81 16.27 -11.47
N PHE A 93 7.53 16.00 -11.38
CA PHE A 93 6.93 15.06 -10.45
C PHE A 93 6.01 14.09 -11.19
N LEU A 94 5.95 12.87 -10.69
CA LEU A 94 4.94 11.88 -11.03
C LEU A 94 3.92 11.82 -9.90
N PHE A 95 2.64 11.81 -10.24
CA PHE A 95 1.53 11.59 -9.32
C PHE A 95 0.80 10.32 -9.72
N SER A 96 0.87 9.27 -8.90
CA SER A 96 0.09 8.06 -9.11
C SER A 96 -1.24 8.13 -8.36
N TYR A 97 -2.28 7.59 -8.98
CA TYR A 97 -3.57 7.34 -8.35
C TYR A 97 -4.02 5.94 -8.71
N PHE A 98 -4.46 5.15 -7.73
CA PHE A 98 -5.15 3.90 -8.00
C PHE A 98 -6.18 3.55 -6.94
N GLU A 99 -7.11 2.67 -7.32
CA GLU A 99 -8.10 2.07 -6.45
C GLU A 99 -7.72 0.63 -6.13
N TYR A 100 -7.78 0.27 -4.86
CA TYR A 100 -7.60 -1.09 -4.41
C TYR A 100 -8.95 -1.65 -3.96
N VAL A 101 -9.31 -2.81 -4.51
CA VAL A 101 -10.62 -3.45 -4.32
C VAL A 101 -10.56 -4.77 -3.55
N GLY A 102 -9.37 -5.17 -3.11
CA GLY A 102 -9.13 -6.42 -2.39
C GLY A 102 -9.38 -6.29 -0.89
N THR A 103 -9.02 -7.33 -0.14
CA THR A 103 -9.23 -7.42 1.32
C THR A 103 -7.95 -7.52 2.14
N ASP A 104 -6.80 -7.84 1.52
CA ASP A 104 -5.48 -7.89 2.16
C ASP A 104 -4.45 -7.09 1.37
N PHE A 105 -4.45 -5.77 1.55
CA PHE A 105 -3.56 -4.86 0.80
C PHE A 105 -2.09 -5.24 0.99
N LYS A 106 -1.68 -5.53 2.22
CA LYS A 106 -0.29 -5.88 2.53
C LYS A 106 0.12 -7.18 1.84
N GLY A 107 -0.73 -8.20 1.88
CA GLY A 107 -0.49 -9.47 1.20
C GLY A 107 -0.42 -9.31 -0.32
N ASP A 108 -1.30 -8.52 -0.92
CA ASP A 108 -1.32 -8.33 -2.37
C ASP A 108 -0.15 -7.48 -2.89
N MET A 109 0.29 -6.48 -2.10
CA MET A 109 1.51 -5.73 -2.42
C MET A 109 2.77 -6.60 -2.24
N ALA A 110 2.80 -7.50 -1.26
CA ALA A 110 3.90 -8.45 -1.09
C ALA A 110 3.99 -9.44 -2.27
N LYS A 111 2.85 -9.96 -2.76
CA LYS A 111 2.79 -10.81 -3.96
C LYS A 111 3.28 -10.07 -5.20
N MET A 112 2.91 -8.79 -5.37
CA MET A 112 3.40 -7.95 -6.47
C MET A 112 4.91 -7.73 -6.37
N ALA A 113 5.43 -7.44 -5.18
CA ALA A 113 6.86 -7.25 -4.96
C ALA A 113 7.71 -8.52 -5.20
N ALA A 114 7.13 -9.70 -4.97
CA ALA A 114 7.77 -10.98 -5.25
C ALA A 114 7.72 -11.39 -6.73
N ASP A 115 6.91 -10.73 -7.56
CA ASP A 115 6.75 -11.07 -8.98
C ASP A 115 7.99 -10.66 -9.80
N THR A 116 8.55 -11.63 -10.52
CA THR A 116 9.81 -11.42 -11.27
C THR A 116 9.64 -10.46 -12.44
N THR A 117 8.45 -10.39 -13.06
CA THR A 117 8.18 -9.45 -14.16
C THR A 117 8.09 -8.03 -13.62
N THR A 118 7.43 -7.85 -12.48
CA THR A 118 7.34 -6.58 -11.75
C THR A 118 8.72 -6.09 -11.31
N GLN A 119 9.55 -6.97 -10.74
CA GLN A 119 10.92 -6.60 -10.35
C GLN A 119 11.77 -6.17 -11.55
N ARG A 120 11.65 -6.84 -12.69
CA ARG A 120 12.34 -6.44 -13.94
C ARG A 120 11.83 -5.10 -14.46
N TRP A 121 10.52 -4.87 -14.38
CA TRP A 121 9.92 -3.59 -14.73
C TRP A 121 10.44 -2.46 -13.85
N TRP A 122 10.53 -2.66 -12.53
CA TRP A 122 11.09 -1.67 -11.61
C TRP A 122 12.55 -1.34 -11.88
N LYS A 123 13.36 -2.32 -12.34
CA LYS A 123 14.74 -2.04 -12.80
C LYS A 123 14.80 -1.05 -13.97
N GLU A 124 13.75 -0.95 -14.78
CA GLU A 124 13.64 0.02 -15.87
C GLU A 124 13.05 1.36 -15.40
N THR A 125 12.05 1.34 -14.52
CA THR A 125 11.33 2.57 -14.11
C THR A 125 12.02 3.31 -12.98
N ASP A 126 12.55 2.62 -11.96
CA ASP A 126 13.11 3.25 -10.77
C ASP A 126 14.29 4.18 -11.08
N PRO A 127 15.19 3.86 -12.04
CA PRO A 127 16.28 4.77 -12.43
C PRO A 127 15.81 6.09 -13.04
N THR A 128 14.57 6.16 -13.56
CA THR A 128 13.99 7.39 -14.12
C THR A 128 13.47 8.34 -13.05
N GLN A 129 13.28 7.85 -11.82
CA GLN A 129 12.61 8.54 -10.74
C GLN A 129 13.62 9.07 -9.71
N THR A 130 13.15 10.01 -8.89
CA THR A 130 13.89 10.64 -7.80
C THR A 130 13.00 10.62 -6.55
N PRO A 131 13.12 9.61 -5.67
CA PRO A 131 12.32 9.52 -4.46
C PRO A 131 12.45 10.79 -3.60
N LEU A 132 11.32 11.24 -3.05
CA LEU A 132 11.29 12.37 -2.11
C LEU A 132 12.05 12.02 -0.82
N PRO A 133 12.53 13.01 -0.04
CA PRO A 133 13.36 12.77 1.14
C PRO A 133 12.77 11.77 2.15
N GLU A 134 11.47 11.86 2.44
CA GLU A 134 10.81 10.98 3.41
C GLU A 134 10.68 9.54 2.90
N ALA A 135 10.28 9.35 1.64
CA ALA A 135 10.24 8.03 1.01
C ALA A 135 11.64 7.42 0.96
N LYS A 136 12.65 8.20 0.57
CA LYS A 136 14.05 7.76 0.51
C LYS A 136 14.57 7.31 1.88
N ALA A 137 14.25 8.04 2.95
CA ALA A 137 14.64 7.68 4.32
C ALA A 137 14.07 6.31 4.75
N GLN A 138 12.91 5.93 4.20
CA GLN A 138 12.24 4.65 4.43
C GLN A 138 12.59 3.59 3.39
N LYS A 139 13.54 3.86 2.48
CA LYS A 139 13.87 2.99 1.32
C LYS A 139 12.65 2.70 0.43
N GLN A 140 11.75 3.65 0.31
CA GLN A 140 10.59 3.62 -0.58
C GLN A 140 10.87 4.49 -1.80
N GLN A 141 10.26 4.10 -2.93
CA GLN A 141 10.40 4.79 -4.20
C GLN A 141 9.38 5.94 -4.37
N TRP A 142 8.20 5.76 -3.77
CA TRP A 142 7.06 6.69 -3.85
C TRP A 142 6.63 7.09 -2.44
N GLN A 143 6.21 8.34 -2.29
CA GLN A 143 5.67 8.88 -1.05
C GLN A 143 4.13 8.87 -1.09
N ASN A 144 3.48 8.29 -0.08
CA ASN A 144 2.02 8.31 0.03
C ASN A 144 1.49 9.73 0.26
N MET A 145 0.32 10.01 -0.29
CA MET A 145 -0.45 11.24 -0.08
C MET A 145 -1.67 10.95 0.80
N GLU A 146 -2.05 11.93 1.62
CA GLU A 146 -3.28 11.85 2.43
C GLU A 146 -4.50 12.21 1.58
N GLN A 147 -5.50 11.31 1.54
CA GLN A 147 -6.79 11.61 0.94
C GLN A 147 -7.65 12.41 1.93
N VAL A 148 -7.68 13.73 1.77
CA VAL A 148 -8.43 14.64 2.66
C VAL A 148 -9.90 14.87 2.23
N PHE A 149 -10.24 14.50 0.99
CA PHE A 149 -11.59 14.67 0.44
C PHE A 149 -11.90 13.59 -0.60
N HIS A 150 -13.17 13.20 -0.70
CA HIS A 150 -13.71 12.35 -1.76
C HIS A 150 -15.20 12.62 -1.93
N THR A 151 -15.66 12.68 -3.18
CA THR A 151 -17.07 12.56 -3.56
C THR A 151 -17.17 11.54 -4.69
N ASN A 152 -18.26 10.79 -4.72
CA ASN A 152 -18.63 10.01 -5.90
C ASN A 152 -19.19 10.94 -6.98
#